data_AF-A0AAU2CHY1-F1
#
_entry.id   AF-A0AAU2CHY1-F1
#
_cell.length_a   1.000
_cell.length_b   1.000
_cell.length_c   1.000
_cell.angle_alpha   90.00
_cell.angle_beta   90.00
_cell.angle_gamma   90.00
#
_symmetry.space_group_name_H-M   'P 1'
#
loop_
_entity.id
_entity.type
_entity.pdbx_description
1 polymer ?
#
loop_
_entity_poly.entity_id
_entity_poly.type
_entity_poly.pdbx_seq_one_letter_code
_entity_poly.pdbx_strand_id
1 'polypeptide(L)' 'MCDAAEAAGGAAKPSGAGGGDCGIALLDAETPRDIDQVRERWATAGVLPLPVRPAVEGNEE' A
#
# COMPACT_ATOMS: atom_id res chain seq x y z
N MET A 1 -2.76 9.14 -2.18
CA MET A 1 -2.41 7.74 -1.85
C MET A 1 -2.35 6.91 -3.12
N CYS A 2 -3.44 6.76 -3.88
CA CYS A 2 -3.48 5.96 -5.11
C CYS A 2 -2.46 6.44 -6.15
N ASP A 3 -2.43 7.75 -6.43
CA ASP A 3 -1.53 8.37 -7.41
C ASP A 3 -0.05 8.05 -7.16
N ALA A 4 0.36 7.88 -5.90
CA ALA A 4 1.75 7.54 -5.56
C ALA A 4 2.13 6.14 -6.05
N ALA A 5 1.23 5.16 -5.90
CA ALA A 5 1.45 3.80 -6.36
C ALA A 5 1.35 3.71 -7.89
N GLU A 6 0.37 4.39 -8.49
CA GLU A 6 0.19 4.43 -9.95
C GLU A 6 1.39 5.09 -10.66
N ALA A 7 1.92 6.17 -10.10
CA ALA A 7 3.14 6.80 -10.61
C ALA A 7 4.39 5.91 -10.50
N ALA A 8 4.36 4.89 -9.62
CA ALA A 8 5.41 3.90 -9.45
C ALA A 8 5.13 2.61 -10.24
N GLY A 9 4.14 2.61 -11.16
CA GLY A 9 3.77 1.45 -11.97
C GLY A 9 2.91 0.40 -11.26
N GLY A 10 2.52 0.66 -10.01
CA GLY A 10 1.61 -0.18 -9.25
C GLY A 10 0.14 0.20 -9.41
N ALA A 11 -0.70 -0.43 -8.61
CA ALA A 11 -2.12 -0.09 -8.49
C ALA A 11 -2.49 0.03 -7.01
N ALA A 12 -3.44 0.91 -6.68
CA ALA A 12 -3.87 1.13 -5.31
C ALA A 12 -5.33 1.52 -5.19
N LYS A 13 -5.95 1.19 -4.05
CA LYS A 13 -7.33 1.55 -3.73
C LYS A 13 -7.53 1.78 -2.22
N PRO A 14 -8.60 2.49 -1.81
CA PRO A 14 -9.07 2.43 -0.43
C PRO A 14 -9.39 0.98 -0.03
N SER A 15 -9.14 0.63 1.23
CA SER A 15 -9.41 -0.70 1.79
C SER A 15 -10.56 -0.62 2.79
N GLY A 16 -11.67 -1.32 2.54
CA GLY A 16 -12.90 -1.24 3.33
C GLY A 16 -13.98 -0.38 2.68
N ALA A 17 -14.75 0.34 3.51
CA ALA A 17 -15.92 1.14 3.10
C ALA A 17 -15.57 2.45 2.36
N GLY A 18 -14.32 2.92 2.49
CA GLY A 18 -13.88 4.22 1.98
C GLY A 18 -14.18 5.38 2.94
N GLY A 19 -13.92 6.62 2.50
CA GLY A 19 -14.16 7.84 3.29
C GLY A 19 -13.04 8.26 4.25
N GLY A 20 -12.00 7.44 4.39
CA GLY A 20 -10.89 7.67 5.30
C GLY A 20 -10.22 6.35 5.67
N ASP A 21 -9.44 6.32 6.74
CA ASP A 21 -8.79 5.13 7.30
C ASP A 21 -7.59 4.60 6.51
N CYS A 22 -7.76 3.50 5.77
CA CYS A 22 -6.66 2.74 5.18
C CYS A 22 -6.83 2.55 3.68
N GLY A 23 -5.70 2.35 3.01
CA GLY A 23 -5.67 1.85 1.64
C GLY A 23 -4.59 0.81 1.45
N ILE A 24 -4.64 0.17 0.30
CA ILE A 24 -3.70 -0.88 -0.08
C ILE A 24 -3.17 -0.61 -1.49
N ALA A 25 -1.90 -0.91 -1.70
CA ALA A 25 -1.25 -0.88 -3.00
C ALA A 25 -0.61 -2.22 -3.30
N LEU A 26 -0.61 -2.59 -4.58
CA LEU A 26 0.12 -3.73 -5.12
C LEU A 26 1.15 -3.20 -6.12
N LEU A 27 2.39 -3.64 -5.94
CA LEU A 27 3.54 -3.31 -6.77
C LEU A 27 4.29 -4.59 -7.10
N ASP A 28 5.16 -4.54 -8.11
CA ASP A 28 6.10 -5.63 -8.39
C ASP A 28 7.07 -5.80 -7.20
N ALA A 29 7.26 -7.04 -6.76
CA ALA A 29 8.17 -7.35 -5.66
C ALA A 29 9.65 -7.14 -6.06
N GLU A 30 9.96 -7.22 -7.36
CA GLU A 30 11.32 -7.06 -7.89
C GLU A 30 11.74 -5.58 -8.01
N THR A 31 10.87 -4.64 -7.61
CA THR A 31 11.11 -3.19 -7.66
C THR A 31 11.15 -2.55 -6.25
N PRO A 32 12.12 -2.88 -5.39
CA PRO A 32 12.16 -2.39 -4.00
C PRO A 32 12.30 -0.86 -3.89
N ARG A 33 12.97 -0.23 -4.87
CA ARG A 33 13.11 1.23 -4.93
C ARG A 33 11.76 1.94 -5.12
N ASP A 34 10.88 1.34 -5.92
CA ASP A 34 9.55 1.90 -6.19
C ASP A 34 8.64 1.74 -4.97
N ILE A 35 8.74 0.61 -4.26
CA ILE A 35 8.07 0.39 -2.97
C ILE A 35 8.49 1.46 -1.94
N ASP A 36 9.80 1.73 -1.82
CA ASP A 36 10.31 2.73 -0.89
C ASP A 36 9.85 4.15 -1.28
N GLN A 37 9.82 4.48 -2.58
CA GLN A 37 9.32 5.76 -3.06
C GLN A 37 7.83 5.95 -2.72
N VAL A 38 7.00 4.91 -2.86
CA VAL A 38 5.58 4.97 -2.47
C VAL A 38 5.45 5.23 -0.97
N ARG A 39 6.23 4.52 -0.14
CA ARG A 39 6.23 4.69 1.32
C ARG A 39 6.61 6.10 1.74
N GLU A 40 7.65 6.67 1.12
CA GLU A 40 8.08 8.04 1.39
C GLU A 40 6.99 9.05 1.03
N ARG A 41 6.41 8.95 -0.18
CA ARG A 41 5.33 9.85 -0.63
C ARG A 41 4.10 9.77 0.27
N TRP A 42 3.73 8.58 0.73
CA TRP A 42 2.65 8.39 1.68
C TRP A 42 2.97 9.06 3.02
N ALA A 43 4.16 8.84 3.58
CA ALA A 43 4.58 9.47 4.83
C ALA A 43 4.57 11.01 4.73
N THR A 44 5.08 11.58 3.63
CA THR A 44 5.03 13.03 3.38
C THR A 44 3.59 13.57 3.28
N ALA A 45 2.66 12.76 2.77
CA ALA A 45 1.24 13.09 2.70
C ALA A 45 0.48 12.82 4.02
N GLY A 46 1.16 12.44 5.10
CA GLY A 46 0.55 12.15 6.40
C GLY A 46 -0.11 10.77 6.49
N VAL A 47 0.11 9.88 5.52
CA VAL A 47 -0.36 8.49 5.54
C VAL A 47 0.72 7.61 6.15
N LEU A 48 0.40 6.88 7.22
CA LEU A 48 1.32 5.99 7.92
C LEU A 48 1.51 4.67 7.16
N PRO A 49 2.72 4.36 6.63
CA PRO A 49 2.98 3.05 6.03
C PRO A 49 3.04 1.96 7.12
N LEU A 50 2.32 0.86 6.92
CA LEU A 50 2.29 -0.25 7.86
C LEU A 50 3.17 -1.42 7.38
N PRO A 51 4.04 -2.00 8.24
CA PRO A 51 4.83 -3.18 7.90
C PRO A 51 3.95 -4.44 7.99
N VAL A 52 3.16 -4.70 6.95
CA VAL A 52 2.26 -5.86 6.88
C VAL A 52 2.70 -6.83 5.78
N ARG A 53 2.33 -8.11 5.94
CA ARG A 53 2.50 -9.16 4.93
C ARG A 53 1.21 -9.97 4.84
N PRO A 54 0.84 -10.50 3.65
CA PRO A 54 -0.26 -11.45 3.55
C PRO A 54 -0.01 -12.65 4.47
N ALA A 55 -1.03 -13.04 5.24
CA ALA A 55 -0.99 -14.31 5.96
C ALA A 55 -1.09 -15.46 4.96
N VAL A 56 -0.33 -16.54 5.18
CA VAL A 56 -0.34 -17.74 4.32
C VAL A 56 -1.50 -18.68 4.64
N GLU A 57 -2.06 -18.57 5.84
CA GLU A 57 -3.13 -19.40 6.38
C GLU A 57 -4.21 -18.50 7.01
N GLY A 58 -5.46 -18.95 6.93
CA GLY A 58 -6.58 -18.33 7.64
C GLY A 58 -6.77 -18.93 9.04
N ASN A 59 -7.52 -18.25 9.89
CA ASN A 59 -7.92 -18.82 11.19
C ASN A 59 -8.84 -20.04 10.97
N GLU A 60 -8.66 -21.07 11.79
CA GLU A 60 -9.63 -22.16 11.91
C GLU A 60 -10.92 -21.63 12.57
N GLU A 61 -12.08 -22.03 12.06
CA GLU A 61 -13.40 -21.64 12.58
C GLU A 61 -13.73 -22.28 13.95
#